data_AF-X0VPW5-F1
#
_entry.id   AF-X0VPW5-F1
#
_cell.length_a   1.000
_cell.length_b   1.000
_cell.length_c   1.000
_cell.angle_alpha   90.00
_cell.angle_beta   90.00
_cell.angle_gamma   90.00
#
_symmetry.space_group_name_H-M   'P 1'
#
loop_
_entity.id
_entity.type
_entity.pdbx_description
1 polymer ?
#
loop_
_entity_poly.entity_id
_entity_poly.type
_entity_poly.pdbx_seq_one_letter_code
_entity_poly.pdbx_strand_id
1 'polypeptide(L)'
;MIRRLMIMLVSAAICLSGIIPVLAQGDYPYTWTSAPESAYKEEHRWVWATPQDYEKVTGKRIEKYNESPLLRTKVAAGELPPVEERLPEEPLIVNPYEEVGEYGGIAHVACPSTRWVGD
;
A
#
# COMPACT_ATOMS: atom_id res chain seq x y z
N MET A 1 26.80 -38.11 39.96
CA MET A 1 26.70 -36.62 40.03
C MET A 1 26.48 -35.99 38.66
N ILE A 2 27.20 -36.43 37.62
CA ILE A 2 27.11 -35.90 36.24
C ILE A 2 25.69 -35.96 35.63
N ARG A 3 24.93 -37.04 35.86
CA ARG A 3 23.56 -37.20 35.33
C ARG A 3 22.55 -36.19 35.91
N ARG A 4 22.74 -35.76 37.16
CA ARG A 4 21.92 -34.70 37.78
C ARG A 4 22.31 -33.31 37.29
N LEU A 5 23.60 -33.09 37.03
CA LEU A 5 24.12 -31.85 36.45
C LEU A 5 23.65 -31.64 35.01
N MET A 6 23.68 -32.69 34.17
CA MET A 6 23.16 -32.61 32.80
C MET A 6 21.65 -32.32 32.74
N ILE A 7 20.86 -32.90 33.64
CA ILE A 7 19.41 -32.64 33.68
C ILE A 7 19.13 -31.17 34.03
N MET A 8 19.88 -30.58 34.96
CA MET A 8 19.73 -29.15 35.28
C MET A 8 20.17 -28.21 34.14
N LEU A 9 21.22 -28.57 33.41
CA LEU A 9 21.68 -27.77 32.27
C LEU A 9 20.68 -27.80 31.10
N VAL A 10 20.08 -28.96 30.84
CA VAL A 10 19.04 -29.09 29.79
C VAL A 10 17.75 -28.39 30.19
N SER A 11 17.33 -28.44 31.46
CA SER A 11 16.15 -27.69 31.91
C SER A 11 16.36 -26.18 31.85
N ALA A 12 17.56 -25.69 32.20
CA ALA A 12 17.89 -24.27 32.10
C ALA A 12 17.88 -23.76 30.65
N ALA A 13 18.39 -24.56 29.71
CA ALA A 13 18.38 -24.23 28.28
C ALA A 13 16.95 -24.18 27.70
N ILE A 14 16.08 -25.12 28.10
CA ILE A 14 14.67 -25.15 27.67
C ILE A 14 13.89 -23.94 28.22
N CYS A 15 14.15 -23.53 29.46
CA CYS A 15 13.55 -22.33 30.05
C CYS A 15 14.01 -21.03 29.37
N LEU A 16 15.27 -20.97 28.90
CA LEU A 16 15.78 -19.80 28.17
C LEU A 16 15.24 -19.71 26.74
N SER A 17 14.96 -20.84 26.07
CA SER A 17 14.40 -20.83 24.70
C SER A 17 12.90 -20.51 24.65
N GLY A 18 12.16 -20.73 25.74
CA GLY A 18 10.70 -20.52 25.78
C GLY A 18 10.24 -19.08 26.01
N ILE A 19 11.15 -18.19 26.43
CA ILE A 19 10.81 -16.80 26.81
C ILE A 19 11.03 -15.80 25.66
N ILE A 20 11.83 -16.17 24.65
CA ILE A 20 12.22 -15.25 23.57
C ILE A 20 11.06 -14.88 22.60
N PRO A 21 10.03 -15.72 22.31
CA PRO A 21 9.00 -15.29 21.38
C PRO A 21 8.02 -14.25 21.97
N VAL A 22 8.03 -14.01 23.29
CA VAL A 22 7.17 -12.98 23.91
C VAL A 22 7.76 -11.57 23.76
N LEU A 23 9.08 -11.44 23.62
CA LEU A 23 9.74 -10.15 23.37
C LEU A 23 10.00 -9.88 21.89
N ALA A 24 9.84 -10.89 21.03
CA ALA A 24 9.74 -10.73 19.59
C ALA A 24 8.29 -10.38 19.19
N GLN A 25 7.68 -9.42 19.90
CA GLN A 25 6.57 -8.63 19.35
C GLN A 25 7.18 -7.73 18.28
N GLY A 26 7.57 -8.31 17.14
CA GLY A 26 7.68 -7.51 15.92
C GLY A 26 6.30 -6.93 15.69
N ASP A 27 6.20 -5.60 15.71
CA ASP A 27 4.97 -4.84 15.56
C ASP A 27 4.15 -5.34 14.37
N TYR A 28 3.20 -6.24 14.62
CA TYR A 28 2.29 -6.72 13.60
C TYR A 28 1.18 -5.67 13.46
N PRO A 29 1.00 -5.03 12.30
CA PRO A 29 0.14 -3.86 12.12
C PRO A 29 -1.34 -4.25 11.98
N TYR A 30 -1.88 -5.03 12.92
CA TYR A 30 -3.30 -5.40 12.98
C TYR A 30 -4.07 -4.64 14.07
N THR A 31 -3.51 -3.54 14.58
CA THR A 31 -4.22 -2.58 15.43
C THR A 31 -5.00 -1.59 14.55
N TRP A 32 -6.16 -1.12 15.00
CA TRP A 32 -6.93 -0.04 14.33
C TRP A 32 -6.23 1.33 14.34
N THR A 33 -5.01 1.41 14.88
CA THR A 33 -4.12 2.56 14.82
C THR A 33 -3.17 2.41 13.64
N SER A 34 -3.00 3.46 12.85
CA SER A 34 -1.99 3.53 11.79
C SER A 34 -0.62 3.20 12.35
N ALA A 35 0.09 2.25 11.74
CA ALA A 35 1.46 1.94 12.12
C ALA A 35 2.32 3.22 12.05
N PRO A 36 3.33 3.37 12.93
CA PRO A 36 4.25 4.51 12.84
C PRO A 36 4.91 4.52 11.46
N GLU A 37 5.21 5.72 10.93
CA GLU A 37 5.82 5.89 9.59
C GLU A 37 7.05 4.99 9.41
N SER A 38 7.85 4.80 10.47
CA SER A 38 9.05 3.95 10.48
C SER A 38 8.80 2.45 10.27
N ALA A 39 7.57 1.97 10.48
CA ALA A 39 7.20 0.58 10.23
C ALA A 39 6.95 0.30 8.75
N TYR A 40 6.69 1.33 7.93
CA TYR A 40 6.59 1.19 6.49
C TYR A 40 7.97 1.38 5.88
N LYS A 41 8.50 0.33 5.25
CA LYS A 41 9.70 0.49 4.41
C LYS A 41 9.36 1.43 3.26
N GLU A 42 10.20 2.43 3.02
CA GLU A 42 9.99 3.45 1.99
C GLU A 42 9.75 2.86 0.59
N GLU A 43 10.33 1.69 0.33
CA GLU A 43 10.21 0.90 -0.91
C GLU A 43 8.81 0.29 -1.16
N HIS A 44 8.00 0.06 -0.11
CA HIS A 44 6.66 -0.54 -0.18
C HIS A 44 5.55 0.48 0.08
N ARG A 45 5.72 1.70 -0.42
CA ARG A 45 4.70 2.75 -0.34
C ARG A 45 3.68 2.58 -1.48
N TRP A 46 2.41 2.42 -1.13
CA TRP A 46 1.32 2.28 -2.11
C TRP A 46 0.93 3.60 -2.80
N VAL A 47 1.21 4.73 -2.15
CA VAL A 47 0.79 6.06 -2.61
C VAL A 47 1.86 7.09 -2.27
N TRP A 48 2.31 7.87 -3.26
CA TRP A 48 3.15 9.04 -3.05
C TRP A 48 2.32 10.32 -3.21
N ALA A 49 2.55 11.28 -2.31
CA ALA A 49 1.83 12.55 -2.31
C ALA A 49 2.12 13.40 -3.55
N THR A 50 3.39 13.39 -4.00
CA THR A 50 3.86 14.22 -5.10
C THR A 50 4.70 13.42 -6.11
N PRO A 51 4.76 13.83 -7.39
CA PRO A 51 5.66 13.22 -8.38
C PRO A 51 7.14 13.32 -8.00
N GLN A 52 7.53 14.39 -7.31
CA GLN A 52 8.90 14.62 -6.86
C GLN A 52 9.32 13.61 -5.81
N ASP A 53 8.41 13.25 -4.89
CA ASP A 53 8.69 12.21 -3.90
C ASP A 53 8.79 10.82 -4.54
N TYR A 54 7.97 10.55 -5.55
CA TYR A 54 8.10 9.35 -6.37
C TYR A 54 9.46 9.27 -7.09
N GLU A 55 9.93 10.37 -7.69
CA GLU A 55 11.22 10.43 -8.38
C GLU A 55 12.40 10.25 -7.42
N LYS A 56 12.35 10.86 -6.22
CA LYS A 56 13.40 10.70 -5.19
C LYS A 56 13.58 9.24 -4.78
N VAL A 57 12.48 8.50 -4.60
CA VAL A 57 12.51 7.12 -4.10
C VAL A 57 12.84 6.13 -5.22
N THR A 58 12.24 6.32 -6.40
CA THR A 58 12.34 5.33 -7.50
C THR A 58 13.42 5.65 -8.53
N GLY A 59 13.89 6.89 -8.57
CA GLY A 59 14.76 7.43 -9.63
C GLY A 59 14.05 7.56 -10.98
N LYS A 60 12.73 7.34 -11.05
CA LYS A 60 11.94 7.41 -12.28
C LYS A 60 11.14 8.71 -12.31
N ARG A 61 11.20 9.41 -13.45
CA ARG A 61 10.43 10.64 -13.68
C ARG A 61 9.20 10.37 -14.54
N ILE A 62 8.09 11.02 -14.20
CA ILE A 62 6.84 10.96 -14.96
C ILE A 62 6.83 12.15 -15.93
N GLU A 63 7.02 11.88 -17.22
CA GLU A 63 7.16 12.95 -18.23
C GLU A 63 5.85 13.30 -18.95
N LYS A 64 4.89 12.38 -18.95
CA LYS A 64 3.63 12.53 -19.68
C LYS A 64 2.47 11.87 -18.94
N TYR A 65 1.33 12.53 -18.98
CA TYR A 65 0.06 11.99 -18.50
C TYR A 65 -0.73 11.38 -19.66
N ASN A 66 -1.45 10.31 -19.37
CA ASN A 66 -2.35 9.64 -20.30
C ASN A 66 -3.79 9.73 -19.81
N GLU A 67 -4.73 9.50 -20.71
CA GLU A 67 -6.15 9.50 -20.42
C GLU A 67 -6.86 8.36 -21.15
N SER A 68 -8.05 7.99 -20.64
CA SER A 68 -8.89 6.96 -21.23
C SER A 68 -9.28 7.31 -22.68
N PRO A 69 -9.39 6.32 -23.60
CA PRO A 69 -9.85 6.54 -24.97
C PRO A 69 -11.18 7.29 -25.06
N LEU A 70 -12.10 7.03 -24.12
CA LEU A 70 -13.40 7.72 -24.06
C LEU A 70 -13.25 9.23 -23.78
N LEU A 71 -12.30 9.62 -22.92
CA LEU A 71 -12.04 11.03 -22.61
C LEU A 71 -11.35 11.73 -23.77
N ARG A 72 -10.41 11.04 -24.44
CA ARG A 72 -9.72 11.56 -25.62
C ARG A 72 -10.69 11.96 -26.74
N THR A 73 -11.75 11.19 -26.96
CA THR A 73 -12.79 11.54 -27.94
C THR A 73 -13.49 12.85 -27.57
N LYS A 74 -13.76 13.11 -26.29
CA LYS A 74 -14.38 14.36 -25.82
C LYS A 74 -13.44 15.54 -25.92
N VAL A 75 -12.15 15.34 -25.63
CA VAL A 75 -11.12 16.37 -25.83
C VAL A 75 -11.00 16.75 -27.30
N ALA A 76 -10.97 15.76 -28.19
CA ALA A 76 -10.93 16.00 -29.64
C ALA A 76 -12.19 16.71 -30.17
N ALA A 77 -13.35 16.49 -29.54
CA ALA A 77 -14.59 17.19 -29.84
C ALA A 77 -14.66 18.62 -29.25
N GLY A 78 -13.69 19.01 -28.40
CA GLY A 78 -13.67 20.30 -27.71
C GLY A 78 -14.66 20.39 -26.54
N GLU A 79 -15.24 19.27 -26.11
CA GLU A 79 -16.18 19.20 -24.99
C GLU A 79 -15.48 19.16 -23.63
N LEU A 80 -14.20 18.78 -23.61
CA LEU A 80 -13.40 18.61 -22.40
C LEU A 80 -12.01 19.24 -22.59
N PRO A 81 -11.46 19.95 -21.59
CA PRO A 81 -10.07 20.38 -21.63
C PRO A 81 -9.09 19.18 -21.61
N PRO A 82 -7.86 19.36 -22.14
CA PRO A 82 -6.84 18.32 -22.16
C PRO A 82 -6.43 17.87 -20.76
N VAL A 83 -5.78 16.71 -20.65
CA VAL A 83 -5.48 16.08 -19.36
C VAL A 83 -4.56 16.93 -18.48
N GLU A 84 -3.63 17.64 -19.10
CA GLU A 84 -2.66 18.52 -18.43
C GLU A 84 -3.33 19.71 -17.73
N GLU A 85 -4.46 20.20 -18.26
CA GLU A 85 -5.22 21.30 -17.64
C GLU A 85 -6.16 20.80 -16.53
N ARG A 86 -6.54 19.51 -16.57
CA ARG A 86 -7.46 18.92 -15.59
C ARG A 86 -6.76 18.42 -14.33
N LEU A 87 -5.50 18.03 -14.45
CA LEU A 87 -4.71 17.55 -13.32
C LEU A 87 -4.19 18.74 -12.49
N PRO A 88 -4.08 18.58 -11.16
CA PRO A 88 -3.34 19.53 -10.35
C PRO A 88 -1.85 19.51 -10.70
N GLU A 89 -1.11 20.55 -10.31
CA GLU A 89 0.33 20.64 -10.50
C GLU A 89 1.08 19.45 -9.86
N GLU A 90 0.62 19.01 -8.69
CA GLU A 90 1.16 17.87 -7.95
C GLU A 90 0.11 16.74 -7.85
N PRO A 91 0.01 15.87 -8.88
CA PRO A 91 -0.91 14.74 -8.83
C PRO A 91 -0.41 13.65 -7.87
N LEU A 92 -1.36 13.05 -7.16
CA LEU A 92 -1.14 11.87 -6.34
C LEU A 92 -0.70 10.69 -7.22
N ILE A 93 0.37 10.00 -6.83
CA ILE A 93 0.88 8.83 -7.56
C ILE A 93 0.50 7.57 -6.79
N VAL A 94 -0.17 6.63 -7.45
CA VAL A 94 -0.56 5.34 -6.88
C VAL A 94 0.31 4.23 -7.47
N ASN A 95 0.97 3.46 -6.62
CA ASN A 95 1.69 2.26 -7.02
C ASN A 95 0.70 1.11 -7.23
N PRO A 96 0.71 0.44 -8.39
CA PRO A 96 -0.15 -0.73 -8.59
C PRO A 96 0.19 -1.86 -7.63
N TYR A 97 -0.83 -2.65 -7.26
CA TYR A 97 -0.65 -3.83 -6.43
C TYR A 97 0.06 -4.97 -7.18
N GLU A 98 -0.30 -5.14 -8.46
CA GLU A 98 0.27 -6.16 -9.34
C GLU A 98 1.04 -5.51 -10.49
N GLU A 99 0.33 -4.83 -11.40
CA GLU A 99 0.92 -4.21 -12.59
C GLU A 99 0.15 -2.95 -13.04
N VAL A 100 0.76 -2.18 -13.95
CA VAL A 100 0.12 -0.99 -14.55
C VAL A 100 -1.09 -1.43 -15.36
N GLY A 101 -2.28 -0.93 -15.01
CA GLY A 101 -3.53 -1.31 -15.65
C GLY A 101 -3.76 -0.66 -17.03
N GLU A 102 -4.70 -1.24 -17.78
CA GLU A 102 -5.17 -0.72 -19.07
C GLU A 102 -6.50 0.04 -18.92
N TYR A 103 -6.72 1.08 -19.72
CA TYR A 103 -7.99 1.80 -19.72
C TYR A 103 -9.10 1.01 -20.42
N GLY A 104 -10.22 0.78 -19.75
CA GLY A 104 -11.44 0.26 -20.37
C GLY A 104 -12.23 -0.69 -19.47
N GLY A 105 -13.14 -1.43 -20.09
CA GLY A 105 -13.98 -2.42 -19.42
C GLY A 105 -15.22 -1.85 -18.72
N ILE A 106 -16.05 -2.75 -18.19
CA ILE A 106 -17.23 -2.44 -17.37
C ILE A 106 -17.14 -3.28 -16.10
N ALA A 107 -17.05 -2.63 -14.94
CA ALA A 107 -17.07 -3.31 -13.65
C ALA A 107 -18.51 -3.61 -13.24
N HIS A 108 -18.91 -4.89 -13.32
CA HIS A 108 -20.20 -5.34 -12.82
C HIS A 108 -20.12 -5.59 -11.32
N VAL A 109 -20.61 -4.63 -10.54
CA VAL A 109 -20.63 -4.71 -9.08
C VAL A 109 -22.06 -4.98 -8.63
N ALA A 110 -22.27 -6.06 -7.86
CA ALA A 110 -23.52 -6.26 -7.13
C ALA A 110 -23.48 -5.43 -5.85
N CYS A 111 -24.34 -4.41 -5.73
CA CYS A 111 -24.56 -3.69 -4.47
C CYS A 111 -25.87 -4.18 -3.86
N PRO A 112 -25.85 -5.10 -2.87
CA PRO A 112 -27.07 -5.71 -2.35
C PRO A 112 -27.90 -4.81 -1.43
N SER A 113 -27.54 -3.53 -1.21
CA SER A 113 -28.28 -2.64 -0.31
C SER A 113 -29.18 -1.65 -1.06
N THR A 114 -30.49 -1.89 -1.03
CA THR A 114 -31.52 -0.92 -1.43
C THR A 114 -32.08 -0.11 -0.25
N ARG A 115 -31.37 -0.03 0.89
CA ARG A 115 -31.92 0.66 2.08
C ARG A 115 -30.86 1.29 2.99
N TRP A 116 -30.49 2.52 2.67
CA TRP A 116 -29.91 3.50 3.61
C TRP A 116 -30.54 4.88 3.34
N VAL A 117 -31.86 4.97 3.48
CA VAL A 117 -32.53 6.24 3.76
C VAL A 117 -33.24 5.99 5.09
N GLY A 118 -32.66 6.55 6.15
CA GLY A 118 -33.36 6.72 7.41
C GLY A 118 -34.37 7.85 7.20
N ASP A 119 -35.65 7.49 7.28
CA ASP A 119 -36.71 8.41 7.67
C ASP A 119 -36.55 8.79 9.15
#